data_AF-A0A931LED6-F1
#
_entry.id   AF-A0A931LED6-F1
#
_cell.length_a   1.000
_cell.length_b   1.000
_cell.length_c   1.000
_cell.angle_alpha   90.00
_cell.angle_beta   90.00
_cell.angle_gamma   90.00
#
_symmetry.space_group_name_H-M   'P 1'
#
loop_
_entity.id
_entity.type
_entity.pdbx_description
1 polymer ?
#
loop_
_entity_poly.entity_id
_entity_poly.type
_entity_poly.pdbx_seq_one_letter_code
_entity_poly.pdbx_strand_id
1 'polypeptide(L)'
;MEPLTEEARAALPDGRLTITRWPFRIGRRADRHPRVDNELALLDQPPFHVSRSHCVLAALNGRCVVLDRGSRRGTYVNGQPLGLGGATRLELDPGEHELALGAPPSPFRFRVVVAPGRSRCCGAVRFRAPTPSARSRRSSATRSSRRGSSTTCSTPHVPWPASSTSCCVTWISATS
;
A
#
# COMPACT_ATOMS: atom_id res chain seq x y z
N MET A 1 1.58 -11.02 19.20
CA MET A 1 0.28 -10.74 18.55
C MET A 1 -0.75 -11.64 19.16
N GLU A 2 -1.94 -11.13 19.46
CA GLU A 2 -3.02 -11.87 20.11
C GLU A 2 -4.34 -11.58 19.40
N PRO A 3 -5.26 -12.55 19.28
CA PRO A 3 -6.58 -12.33 18.74
C PRO A 3 -7.50 -11.67 19.78
N LEU A 4 -8.29 -10.68 19.35
CA LEU A 4 -9.27 -9.97 20.17
C LEU A 4 -10.71 -10.44 19.93
N THR A 5 -10.95 -11.14 18.82
CA THR A 5 -12.26 -11.67 18.40
C THR A 5 -12.18 -13.18 18.21
N GLU A 6 -13.34 -13.84 18.18
CA GLU A 6 -13.43 -15.29 18.02
C GLU A 6 -12.93 -15.74 16.64
N GLU A 7 -13.25 -14.98 15.59
CA GLU A 7 -12.80 -15.27 14.23
C GLU A 7 -11.27 -15.11 14.11
N ALA A 8 -10.69 -14.16 14.85
CA ALA A 8 -9.24 -14.01 14.96
C ALA A 8 -8.61 -15.16 15.76
N ARG A 9 -9.30 -15.66 16.80
CA ARG A 9 -8.85 -16.82 17.61
C ARG A 9 -8.81 -18.09 16.77
N ALA A 10 -9.80 -18.29 15.91
CA ALA A 10 -9.82 -19.41 14.97
C ALA A 10 -8.60 -19.43 14.03
N ALA A 11 -8.01 -18.26 13.73
CA ALA A 11 -6.78 -18.16 12.94
C ALA A 11 -5.49 -18.35 13.76
N LEU A 12 -5.56 -18.22 15.09
CA LEU A 12 -4.44 -18.35 16.03
C LEU A 12 -4.85 -19.30 17.17
N PRO A 13 -4.80 -20.63 16.96
CA PRO A 13 -5.30 -21.60 17.95
C PRO A 13 -4.57 -21.50 19.29
N ASP A 14 -3.27 -21.20 19.29
CA ASP A 14 -2.46 -21.01 20.50
C ASP A 14 -2.77 -19.69 21.23
N GLY A 15 -3.64 -18.85 20.66
CA GLY A 15 -4.04 -17.59 21.27
C GLY A 15 -2.99 -16.48 21.26
N ARG A 16 -1.77 -16.79 20.82
CA ARG A 16 -0.68 -15.85 20.68
C ARG A 16 0.21 -16.28 19.52
N LEU A 17 0.65 -15.29 18.76
CA LEU A 17 1.65 -15.45 17.71
C LEU A 17 2.83 -14.51 17.95
N THR A 18 4.03 -15.08 18.02
CA THR A 18 5.28 -14.33 18.00
C THR A 18 5.78 -14.24 16.57
N ILE A 19 5.89 -13.02 16.05
CA ILE A 19 6.37 -12.79 14.68
C ILE A 19 7.90 -12.81 14.70
N THR A 20 8.47 -13.90 14.20
CA THR A 20 9.93 -14.11 14.13
C THR A 20 10.50 -13.90 12.72
N ARG A 21 9.65 -13.92 11.69
CA ARG A 21 10.03 -13.77 10.28
C ARG A 21 9.41 -12.52 9.69
N TRP A 22 10.21 -11.79 8.92
CA TRP A 22 9.82 -10.57 8.23
C TRP A 22 10.09 -10.72 6.73
N PRO A 23 9.26 -10.14 5.85
CA PRO A 23 7.99 -9.47 6.14
C PRO A 23 6.89 -10.49 6.47
N PHE A 24 5.99 -10.15 7.38
CA PHE A 24 4.90 -11.01 7.82
C PHE A 24 3.60 -10.58 7.14
N ARG A 25 3.10 -11.37 6.20
CA ARG A 25 1.95 -11.03 5.34
C ARG A 25 0.69 -11.67 5.89
N ILE A 26 -0.37 -10.88 5.90
CA ILE A 26 -1.69 -11.27 6.40
C ILE A 26 -2.71 -11.10 5.29
N GLY A 27 -3.57 -12.09 5.13
CA GLY A 27 -4.67 -12.01 4.19
C GLY A 27 -5.63 -13.18 4.28
N ARG A 28 -6.71 -13.09 3.51
CA ARG A 28 -7.74 -14.13 3.47
C ARG A 28 -7.22 -15.39 2.78
N ARG A 29 -7.44 -16.56 3.38
CA ARG A 29 -7.19 -17.87 2.77
C ARG A 29 -8.08 -18.00 1.53
N ALA A 30 -7.47 -18.29 0.39
CA ALA A 30 -8.17 -18.62 -0.84
C ALA A 30 -7.72 -20.00 -1.29
N ASP A 31 -8.68 -20.92 -1.36
CA ASP A 31 -8.55 -22.30 -1.84
C ASP A 31 -8.12 -22.37 -3.32
N ARG A 32 -8.57 -21.43 -4.16
CA ARG A 32 -8.39 -21.50 -5.62
C ARG A 32 -7.19 -20.73 -6.20
N HIS A 33 -6.40 -20.02 -5.39
CA HIS A 33 -5.25 -19.26 -5.90
C HIS A 33 -3.99 -19.42 -5.03
N PRO A 34 -3.07 -20.34 -5.38
CA PRO A 34 -1.82 -20.57 -4.64
C PRO A 34 -0.79 -19.43 -4.75
N ARG A 35 -1.14 -18.28 -5.36
CA ARG A 35 -0.18 -17.19 -5.65
C ARG A 35 -0.08 -16.12 -4.55
N VAL A 36 -0.77 -16.31 -3.42
CA VAL A 36 -0.67 -15.38 -2.31
C VAL A 36 -0.09 -16.10 -1.11
N ASP A 37 1.23 -16.06 -1.00
CA ASP A 37 1.94 -16.50 0.19
C ASP A 37 1.63 -15.51 1.32
N ASN A 38 0.71 -15.90 2.21
CA ASN A 38 0.46 -15.22 3.47
C ASN A 38 0.98 -16.09 4.60
N GLU A 39 1.80 -15.52 5.48
CA GLU A 39 2.23 -16.18 6.71
C GLU A 39 1.05 -16.35 7.69
N LEU A 40 0.04 -15.46 7.65
CA LEU A 40 -1.23 -15.63 8.34
C LEU A 40 -2.40 -15.63 7.35
N ALA A 41 -3.01 -16.80 7.16
CA ALA A 41 -4.15 -16.99 6.26
C ALA A 41 -5.47 -17.06 7.05
N LEU A 42 -6.29 -16.01 6.93
CA LEU A 42 -7.55 -15.89 7.67
C LEU A 42 -8.70 -16.58 6.96
N LEU A 43 -9.48 -17.35 7.71
CA LEU A 43 -10.71 -17.99 7.24
C LEU A 43 -11.86 -16.98 7.31
N ASP A 44 -12.03 -16.19 6.24
CA ASP A 44 -13.11 -15.21 6.12
C ASP A 44 -14.15 -15.70 5.12
N GLN A 45 -15.42 -15.67 5.54
CA GLN A 45 -16.57 -16.13 4.78
C GLN A 45 -17.31 -14.95 4.12
N PRO A 46 -18.09 -15.17 3.05
CA PRO A 46 -18.93 -14.11 2.49
C PRO A 46 -19.92 -13.55 3.53
N PRO A 47 -20.07 -12.21 3.65
CA PRO A 47 -19.44 -11.16 2.85
C PRO A 47 -18.00 -10.87 3.28
N PHE A 48 -17.05 -10.94 2.35
CA PHE A 48 -15.62 -10.83 2.68
C PHE A 48 -15.24 -9.47 3.28
N HIS A 49 -14.64 -9.52 4.47
CA HIS A 49 -14.04 -8.40 5.19
C HIS A 49 -12.56 -8.24 4.82
N VAL A 50 -11.87 -9.36 4.63
CA VAL A 50 -10.42 -9.42 4.42
C VAL A 50 -10.09 -9.69 2.96
N SER A 51 -9.09 -8.99 2.45
CA SER A 51 -8.57 -9.17 1.10
C SER A 51 -7.61 -10.35 1.07
N ARG A 52 -7.49 -11.04 -0.08
CA ARG A 52 -6.51 -12.13 -0.27
C ARG A 52 -5.09 -11.72 0.10
N SER A 53 -4.68 -10.53 -0.32
CA SER A 53 -3.51 -9.82 0.19
C SER A 53 -4.01 -8.56 0.88
N HIS A 54 -4.02 -8.53 2.22
CA HIS A 54 -4.64 -7.42 2.95
C HIS A 54 -3.57 -6.45 3.47
N CYS A 55 -2.70 -6.92 4.36
CA CYS A 55 -1.65 -6.09 4.93
C CYS A 55 -0.36 -6.89 5.16
N VAL A 56 0.70 -6.16 5.50
CA VAL A 56 2.02 -6.70 5.83
C VAL A 56 2.55 -5.99 7.04
N LEU A 57 3.03 -6.77 8.00
CA LEU A 57 3.88 -6.28 9.07
C LEU A 57 5.33 -6.40 8.60
N ALA A 58 6.06 -5.30 8.72
CA ALA A 58 7.42 -5.14 8.23
C ALA A 58 8.32 -4.63 9.35
N ALA A 59 9.58 -5.07 9.36
CA ALA A 59 10.60 -4.44 10.17
C ALA A 59 11.47 -3.55 9.27
N LEU A 60 11.37 -2.23 9.44
CA LEU A 60 12.17 -1.26 8.68
C LEU A 60 12.99 -0.39 9.65
N ASN A 61 14.30 -0.32 9.47
CA ASN A 61 15.20 0.50 10.29
C ASN A 61 15.06 0.25 11.81
N GLY A 62 14.84 -0.99 12.22
CA GLY A 62 14.65 -1.31 13.65
C GLY A 62 13.22 -1.08 14.18
N ARG A 63 12.31 -0.55 13.34
CA ARG A 63 10.93 -0.21 13.71
C ARG A 63 9.94 -1.18 13.07
N CYS A 64 8.86 -1.47 13.79
CA CYS A 64 7.74 -2.23 13.25
C CYS A 64 6.86 -1.29 12.42
N VAL A 65 6.44 -1.74 11.23
CA VAL A 65 5.66 -0.94 10.29
C VAL A 65 4.53 -1.80 9.74
N VAL A 66 3.33 -1.24 9.72
CA VAL A 66 2.16 -1.83 9.05
C VAL A 66 2.03 -1.22 7.66
N LEU A 67 1.85 -2.07 6.65
CA LEU A 67 1.66 -1.68 5.26
C LEU A 67 0.34 -2.27 4.75
N ASP A 68 -0.57 -1.42 4.29
CA ASP A 68 -1.78 -1.85 3.58
C ASP A 68 -1.45 -2.13 2.11
N ARG A 69 -1.91 -3.28 1.58
CA ARG A 69 -1.61 -3.72 0.19
C ARG A 69 -2.70 -3.33 -0.81
N GLY A 70 -3.50 -2.30 -0.52
CA GLY A 70 -4.69 -1.97 -1.30
C GLY A 70 -5.85 -2.86 -0.90
N SER A 71 -6.08 -3.01 0.40
CA SER A 71 -7.24 -3.74 0.89
C SER A 71 -8.53 -3.05 0.47
N ARG A 72 -9.60 -3.83 0.22
CA ARG A 72 -10.87 -3.27 -0.28
C ARG A 72 -11.57 -2.40 0.76
N ARG A 73 -11.44 -2.76 2.03
CA ARG A 73 -12.13 -2.13 3.16
C ARG A 73 -11.17 -1.38 4.10
N GLY A 74 -9.90 -1.26 3.74
CA GLY A 74 -8.87 -0.63 4.58
C GLY A 74 -8.35 -1.54 5.68
N THR A 75 -7.18 -1.18 6.22
CA THR A 75 -6.63 -1.70 7.47
C THR A 75 -6.74 -0.61 8.52
N TYR A 76 -7.07 -0.92 9.77
CA TYR A 76 -7.19 0.08 10.83
C TYR A 76 -6.20 -0.23 11.95
N VAL A 77 -5.45 0.77 12.39
CA VAL A 77 -4.52 0.67 13.51
C VAL A 77 -4.91 1.69 14.56
N ASN A 78 -5.26 1.26 15.77
CA ASN A 78 -5.76 2.12 16.85
C ASN A 78 -6.91 3.04 16.39
N GLY A 79 -7.78 2.53 15.50
CA GLY A 79 -8.88 3.28 14.90
C GLY A 79 -8.49 4.17 13.71
N GLN A 80 -7.21 4.39 13.44
CA GLN A 80 -6.74 5.15 12.28
C GLN A 80 -6.76 4.28 11.01
N PRO A 81 -7.47 4.70 9.93
CA PRO A 81 -7.48 3.97 8.68
C PRO A 81 -6.13 4.09 7.94
N LEU A 82 -5.71 2.97 7.35
CA LEU A 82 -4.59 2.84 6.43
C LEU A 82 -5.10 2.30 5.10
N GLY A 83 -4.60 2.88 4.01
CA GLY A 83 -5.16 2.69 2.68
C GLY A 83 -6.39 3.58 2.45
N LEU A 84 -7.27 3.17 1.54
CA LEU A 84 -8.50 3.90 1.18
C LEU A 84 -8.30 5.36 0.74
N GLY A 85 -7.17 5.67 0.09
CA GLY A 85 -6.82 7.03 -0.36
C GLY A 85 -6.00 7.84 0.64
N GLY A 86 -5.70 7.30 1.83
CA GLY A 86 -4.79 7.89 2.81
C GLY A 86 -3.39 7.26 2.78
N ALA A 87 -2.69 7.36 3.92
CA ALA A 87 -1.39 6.72 4.11
C ALA A 87 -1.54 5.18 4.03
N THR A 88 -0.72 4.53 3.21
CA THR A 88 -0.66 3.07 3.10
C THR A 88 0.31 2.44 4.08
N ARG A 89 1.01 3.26 4.87
CA ARG A 89 2.08 2.87 5.78
C ARG A 89 1.90 3.57 7.12
N LEU A 90 2.08 2.84 8.21
CA LEU A 90 2.16 3.38 9.56
C LEU A 90 3.28 2.70 10.34
N GLU A 91 4.11 3.50 11.01
CA GLU A 91 5.09 2.98 11.95
C GLU A 91 4.43 2.78 13.31
N LEU A 92 4.73 1.66 13.97
CA LEU A 92 4.25 1.36 15.31
C LEU A 92 5.35 1.69 16.30
N ASP A 93 5.01 2.51 17.29
CA ASP A 93 5.85 2.74 18.45
C ASP A 93 5.89 1.49 19.35
N PRO A 94 6.83 1.41 20.30
CA PRO A 94 6.79 0.36 21.31
C PRO A 94 5.54 0.48 22.18
N GLY A 95 4.85 -0.63 22.38
CA GLY A 95 3.60 -0.67 23.14
C GLY A 95 2.56 -1.60 22.53
N GLU A 96 1.31 -1.43 22.94
CA GLU A 96 0.17 -2.19 22.44
C GLU A 96 -0.57 -1.40 21.37
N HIS A 97 -0.90 -2.08 20.27
CA HIS A 97 -1.66 -1.52 19.17
C HIS A 97 -2.78 -2.47 18.76
N GLU A 98 -3.98 -1.94 18.57
CA GLU A 98 -5.09 -2.68 17.98
C GLU A 98 -4.97 -2.63 16.45
N LEU A 99 -4.88 -3.79 15.81
CA LEU A 99 -4.92 -3.98 14.37
C LEU A 99 -6.25 -4.63 13.97
N ALA A 100 -7.09 -3.90 13.25
CA ALA A 100 -8.33 -4.41 12.69
C ALA A 100 -8.23 -4.50 11.16
N LEU A 101 -8.64 -5.63 10.59
CA LEU A 101 -8.58 -5.87 9.15
C LEU A 101 -9.96 -5.65 8.52
N GLY A 102 -10.09 -4.64 7.68
CA GLY A 102 -11.38 -4.18 7.15
C GLY A 102 -12.08 -3.15 8.04
N ALA A 103 -13.09 -2.49 7.46
CA ALA A 103 -13.87 -1.44 8.09
C ALA A 103 -14.57 -1.90 9.38
N PRO A 104 -14.56 -1.08 10.45
CA PRO A 104 -15.36 -1.33 11.65
C PRO A 104 -16.87 -1.44 11.33
N PRO A 105 -17.62 -2.35 11.98
CA PRO A 105 -17.15 -3.41 12.87
C PRO A 105 -16.49 -4.54 12.06
N SER A 106 -15.21 -4.82 12.33
CA SER A 106 -14.49 -5.92 11.69
C SER A 106 -14.41 -7.13 12.63
N PRO A 107 -14.68 -8.35 12.13
CA PRO A 107 -14.52 -9.58 12.90
C PRO A 107 -13.06 -10.00 13.07
N PHE A 108 -12.10 -9.39 12.37
CA PHE A 108 -10.68 -9.75 12.47
C PHE A 108 -9.89 -8.65 13.17
N ARG A 109 -9.82 -8.75 14.50
CA ARG A 109 -9.12 -7.80 15.37
C ARG A 109 -8.00 -8.51 16.11
N PHE A 110 -6.84 -7.87 16.14
CA PHE A 110 -5.64 -8.39 16.78
C PHE A 110 -4.99 -7.32 17.63
N ARG A 111 -4.48 -7.70 18.79
CA ARG A 111 -3.57 -6.89 19.59
C ARG A 111 -2.14 -7.21 19.19
N VAL A 112 -1.43 -6.20 18.72
CA VAL A 112 -0.02 -6.27 18.37
C VAL A 112 0.76 -5.59 19.48
N VAL A 113 1.62 -6.34 20.16
CA VAL A 113 2.52 -5.79 21.17
C VAL A 113 3.91 -5.67 20.54
N VAL A 114 4.43 -4.46 20.49
CA VAL A 114 5.77 -4.12 20.00
C VAL A 114 6.67 -3.93 21.22
N ALA A 115 7.69 -4.77 21.36
CA ALA A 115 8.57 -4.73 22.52
C ALA A 115 9.40 -3.42 22.56
N PRO A 116 9.54 -2.76 23.73
CA PRO A 116 10.43 -1.63 23.92
C PRO A 116 11.87 -2.09 23.92
N GLY A 117 12.64 -1.51 23.01
CA GLY A 117 14.05 -1.82 22.84
C GLY A 117 14.44 -1.59 21.41
N ARG A 118 15.74 -1.39 21.17
CA ARG A 118 16.35 -1.55 19.84
C ARG A 118 16.12 -3.00 19.42
N SER A 119 14.91 -3.27 18.95
CA SER A 119 14.46 -4.60 18.62
C SER A 119 15.44 -5.11 17.60
N ARG A 120 16.10 -6.21 17.94
CA ARG A 120 16.85 -7.01 16.98
C ARG A 120 15.86 -7.66 16.02
N CYS A 121 15.13 -6.86 15.25
CA CYS A 121 14.72 -7.28 13.91
C CYS A 121 15.95 -7.33 12.99
N CYS A 122 17.04 -7.91 13.52
CA CYS A 122 18.30 -8.17 12.84
C CYS A 122 17.99 -9.11 11.68
N GLY A 123 18.02 -8.50 10.50
CA GLY A 123 17.27 -8.95 9.35
C GLY A 123 16.61 -7.72 8.75
N ALA A 124 17.42 -6.71 8.40
CA ALA A 124 16.98 -5.55 7.65
C ALA A 124 16.39 -6.03 6.32
N VAL A 125 15.09 -6.33 6.31
CA VAL A 125 14.38 -6.67 5.09
C VAL A 125 14.24 -5.36 4.32
N ARG A 126 15.16 -5.16 3.37
CA ARG A 126 15.02 -4.11 2.37
C ARG A 126 13.74 -4.41 1.59
N PHE A 127 12.70 -3.61 1.78
CA PHE A 127 11.60 -3.55 0.84
C PHE A 127 12.19 -3.10 -0.49
N ARG A 128 12.43 -4.04 -1.41
CA ARG A 128 12.66 -3.67 -2.81
C ARG A 128 11.33 -3.07 -3.27
N ALA A 129 11.33 -1.76 -3.46
CA ALA A 129 10.18 -1.06 -4.02
C ALA A 129 9.70 -1.84 -5.26
N PRO A 130 8.38 -1.97 -5.48
CA PRO A 130 7.90 -2.53 -6.74
C PRO A 130 8.50 -1.69 -7.85
N THR A 131 9.39 -2.29 -8.65
CA THR A 131 9.89 -1.65 -9.87
C THR A 131 8.65 -1.28 -10.67
N PRO A 132 8.44 0.00 -11.02
CA PRO A 132 7.32 0.35 -11.88
C PRO A 132 7.48 -0.48 -13.14
N SER A 133 6.55 -1.39 -13.42
CA SER A 133 6.54 -2.14 -14.66
C SER A 133 6.43 -1.10 -15.75
N ALA A 134 7.53 -0.86 -16.47
CA ALA A 134 7.54 -0.02 -17.65
C ALA A 134 6.44 -0.56 -18.57
N ARG A 135 5.33 0.19 -18.64
CA ARG A 135 4.24 -0.09 -19.56
C ARG A 135 4.82 0.13 -20.94
N SER A 136 5.28 -0.95 -21.57
CA SER A 136 5.72 -0.92 -22.96
C SER A 136 4.54 -0.45 -23.80
N ARG A 137 4.55 0.81 -24.22
CA ARG A 137 3.74 1.29 -25.33
C ARG A 137 4.16 0.46 -26.54
N ARG A 138 3.36 -0.55 -26.88
CA ARG A 138 3.48 -1.25 -28.15
C ARG A 138 2.91 -0.32 -29.22
N SER A 139 3.75 0.55 -29.76
CA SER A 139 3.47 1.28 -30.98
C SER A 139 3.40 0.27 -32.11
N SER A 140 2.18 -0.08 -32.54
CA SER A 140 1.94 -0.78 -33.79
C SER A 140 2.29 0.13 -34.95
N ALA A 141 3.52 -0.01 -35.46
CA ALA A 141 3.94 0.55 -36.74
C ALA A 141 3.38 -0.35 -37.86
N THR A 142 2.29 0.09 -38.49
CA THR A 142 1.79 -0.50 -39.74
C THR A 142 2.53 0.15 -40.90
N ARG A 143 3.31 -0.63 -41.63
CA ARG A 143 4.15 -0.18 -42.75
C ARG A 143 3.34 -0.14 -44.06
N SER A 144 3.22 1.08 -44.59
CA SER A 144 3.21 1.50 -46.00
C SER A 144 2.34 0.78 -47.05
N SER A 145 1.57 1.58 -47.79
CA SER A 145 1.64 1.59 -49.26
C SER A 145 1.30 2.95 -49.87
N ARG A 146 2.05 3.31 -50.90
CA ARG A 146 2.21 4.59 -51.61
C ARG A 146 1.01 5.06 -52.45
N ARG A 147 1.04 6.38 -52.74
CA ARG A 147 0.78 7.15 -54.00
C ARG A 147 -0.09 8.39 -53.65
N GLY A 148 0.15 9.64 -54.03
CA GLY A 148 1.20 10.31 -54.82
C GLY A 148 0.90 11.83 -54.88
N SER A 149 1.90 12.61 -55.35
CA SER A 149 1.78 13.89 -56.08
C SER A 149 1.48 15.21 -55.33
N SER A 150 2.55 16.02 -55.17
CA SER A 150 2.73 17.48 -55.42
C SER A 150 1.52 18.43 -55.30
N THR A 151 1.62 19.59 -54.62
CA THR A 151 2.24 20.84 -55.17
C THR A 151 2.31 21.93 -54.06
N THR A 152 3.47 22.63 -53.97
CA THR A 152 3.85 24.00 -53.46
C THR A 152 2.96 24.75 -52.42
N CYS A 153 3.41 25.66 -51.54
CA CYS A 153 4.61 26.46 -51.31
C CYS A 153 4.46 27.21 -49.96
N SER A 154 5.55 27.83 -49.49
CA SER A 154 5.59 29.05 -48.65
C SER A 154 5.86 28.89 -47.14
N THR A 155 7.16 28.99 -46.79
CA THR A 155 7.72 29.56 -45.54
C THR A 155 7.49 31.08 -45.46
N PRO A 156 7.41 31.72 -44.27
CA PRO A 156 8.58 32.17 -43.48
C PRO A 156 8.45 31.90 -41.95
N HIS A 157 9.51 31.47 -41.23
CA HIS A 157 10.52 32.24 -40.46
C HIS A 157 10.09 32.84 -39.08
N VAL A 158 10.61 32.19 -38.00
CA VAL A 158 11.17 32.67 -36.68
C VAL A 158 10.32 33.47 -35.67
N PRO A 159 10.78 33.74 -34.41
CA PRO A 159 11.58 32.96 -33.45
C PRO A 159 10.91 32.85 -32.03
N TRP A 160 11.56 32.10 -31.14
CA TRP A 160 11.35 32.08 -29.68
C TRP A 160 11.52 33.45 -29.01
N PRO A 161 11.00 33.61 -27.77
CA PRO A 161 11.96 33.87 -26.69
C PRO A 161 11.68 33.12 -25.38
N ALA A 162 12.76 32.89 -24.64
CA ALA A 162 12.81 32.60 -23.21
C ALA A 162 12.65 33.89 -22.37
N SER A 163 12.19 33.75 -21.11
CA SER A 163 12.46 34.57 -19.89
C SER A 163 11.28 34.39 -18.92
N SER A 164 11.40 33.78 -17.73
CA SER A 164 11.94 34.32 -16.46
C SER A 164 11.22 35.55 -15.89
N THR A 165 11.17 35.60 -14.55
CA THR A 165 10.63 36.62 -13.60
C THR A 165 9.20 36.30 -13.12
N SER A 166 8.94 35.83 -11.89
CA SER A 166 9.15 36.40 -10.53
C SER A 166 8.20 37.55 -10.19
N CYS A 167 7.85 37.63 -8.89
CA CYS A 167 7.04 38.60 -8.13
C CYS A 167 5.56 38.19 -7.96
N CYS A 168 5.06 37.82 -6.78
CA CYS A 168 4.96 38.50 -5.47
C CYS A 168 3.58 39.15 -5.27
N VAL A 169 2.92 38.77 -4.16
CA VAL A 169 1.94 39.54 -3.35
C VAL A 169 0.56 39.70 -4.05
N THR A 170 -0.58 39.42 -3.41
CA THR A 170 -1.16 40.21 -2.31
C THR A 170 -2.16 39.41 -1.47
N TRP A 171 -2.08 39.67 -0.16
CA TRP A 171 -3.11 39.39 0.84
C TRP A 171 -4.41 40.12 0.54
N ILE A 172 -5.56 39.50 0.81
CA ILE A 172 -6.79 40.24 1.10
C ILE A 172 -7.39 39.66 2.37
N SER A 173 -7.28 40.42 3.44
CA SER A 173 -8.13 40.34 4.62
C SER A 173 -9.48 40.98 4.27
N ALA A 174 -10.58 40.34 4.64
CA ALA A 174 -11.88 41.00 4.71
C ALA A 174 -12.64 40.51 5.95
N THR A 175 -12.78 41.44 6.88
CA THR A 175 -13.55 41.42 8.12
C THR A 175 -15.04 41.47 7.80
N SER A 176 -15.86 40.75 8.58
CA SER A 176 -17.07 41.25 9.25
C SER A 176 -17.57 40.20 10.23
#